data_AF-A0A3G1DGI0-F1
#
_entry.id   AF-A0A3G1DGI0-F1
#
_cell.length_a   1.000
_cell.length_b   1.000
_cell.length_c   1.000
_cell.angle_alpha   90.00
_cell.angle_beta   90.00
_cell.angle_gamma   90.00
#
_symmetry.space_group_name_H-M   'P 1'
#
loop_
_entity.id
_entity.type
_entity.pdbx_description
1 polymer ?
#
loop_
_entity_poly.entity_id
_entity_poly.type
_entity_poly.pdbx_seq_one_letter_code
_entity_poly.pdbx_strand_id
1 'polypeptide(L)' 'MKYWIAQCESCGTVKRAQKSKPTSCTEEIRTGERSIRRCGNELTNHQDITAKVEAAKAAQAHAAG' A
#
# COMPACT_ATOMS: atom_id res chain seq x y z
N MET A 1 2.04 -9.14 -10.42
CA MET A 1 1.90 -8.56 -9.06
C MET A 1 0.88 -7.45 -9.17
N LYS A 2 -0.10 -7.31 -8.25
CA LYS A 2 -1.00 -6.14 -8.26
C LYS A 2 -0.56 -5.15 -7.19
N TYR A 3 -0.78 -3.86 -7.45
CA TYR A 3 -0.45 -2.78 -6.54
C TYR A 3 -1.73 -2.06 -6.15
N TRP A 4 -1.97 -1.96 -4.86
CA TRP A 4 -3.17 -1.34 -4.33
C TRP A 4 -2.81 -0.17 -3.43
N ILE A 5 -3.53 0.93 -3.61
CA ILE A 5 -3.64 2.00 -2.63
C ILE A 5 -4.98 1.82 -1.92
N ALA A 6 -4.95 1.84 -0.60
CA ALA A 6 -6.16 1.89 0.20
C ALA A 6 -5.94 2.87 1.35
N GLN A 7 -7.04 3.33 1.94
CA GLN A 7 -7.02 4.29 3.04
C GLN A 7 -7.51 3.60 4.30
N CYS A 8 -6.65 3.57 5.31
CA CYS A 8 -7.02 3.16 6.65
C CYS A 8 -7.27 4.41 7.48
N GLU A 9 -8.41 4.48 8.16
CA GLU A 9 -8.75 5.67 8.96
C GLU A 9 -7.72 5.96 10.06
N SER A 10 -7.17 4.91 10.70
CA SER A 10 -6.19 5.06 11.78
C SER A 10 -4.72 5.08 11.34
N CYS A 11 -4.39 4.46 10.19
CA CYS A 11 -3.01 4.38 9.69
C CYS A 11 -2.70 5.41 8.60
N GLY A 12 -3.73 5.99 7.98
CA GLY A 12 -3.59 6.80 6.77
C GLY A 12 -3.53 5.96 5.50
N THR A 13 -2.80 6.46 4.49
CA THR A 13 -2.74 5.80 3.17
C THR A 13 -1.80 4.60 3.21
N VAL A 14 -2.36 3.42 2.96
CA VAL A 14 -1.66 2.14 2.89
C VAL A 14 -1.39 1.80 1.43
N LYS A 15 -0.12 1.64 1.07
CA LYS A 15 0.30 1.25 -0.28
C LYS A 15 1.00 -0.10 -0.20
N ARG A 16 0.40 -1.15 -0.77
CA ARG A 16 1.02 -2.48 -0.80
C ARG A 16 0.90 -3.18 -2.14
N ALA A 17 1.95 -3.93 -2.46
CA ALA A 17 1.97 -4.89 -3.55
C ALA A 17 1.39 -6.23 -3.05
N GLN A 18 0.17 -6.56 -3.45
CA GLN A 18 -0.51 -7.79 -3.04
C GLN A 18 -1.26 -8.41 -4.22
N LYS A 19 -1.48 -9.73 -4.20
CA LYS A 19 -2.20 -10.43 -5.28
C LYS A 19 -3.70 -10.10 -5.30
N SER A 20 -4.27 -9.75 -4.14
CA SER A 20 -5.72 -9.57 -3.93
C SER A 20 -6.02 -8.18 -3.35
N LYS A 21 -7.27 -7.72 -3.53
CA LYS A 21 -7.76 -6.47 -2.95
C LYS A 21 -7.59 -6.52 -1.42
N PRO A 22 -6.84 -5.59 -0.80
CA PRO A 22 -6.57 -5.64 0.63
C PRO A 22 -7.81 -5.19 1.39
N THR A 23 -8.44 -6.06 2.17
CA THR A 23 -9.67 -5.73 2.93
C THR A 23 -9.41 -5.20 4.33
N SER A 24 -8.26 -5.55 4.93
CA SER A 24 -7.89 -5.14 6.28
C SER A 24 -6.50 -4.51 6.34
N CYS A 25 -6.36 -3.48 7.17
CA CYS A 25 -5.10 -2.82 7.41
C CYS A 25 -4.25 -3.65 8.38
N THR A 26 -3.50 -4.60 7.82
CA THR A 26 -2.49 -5.40 8.54
C THR A 26 -1.17 -4.65 8.72
N GLU A 27 -1.12 -3.38 8.35
CA GLU A 27 0.08 -2.56 8.54
C GLU A 27 0.32 -2.29 10.02
N GLU A 28 1.57 -2.48 10.44
CA GLU A 28 2.04 -2.26 11.80
C GLU A 28 2.49 -0.80 11.93
N ILE A 29 1.70 0.02 12.63
CA ILE A 29 2.11 1.39 12.98
C ILE A 29 3.03 1.33 14.18
N ARG A 30 4.25 1.83 14.04
CA ARG A 30 5.06 2.23 15.19
C ARG A 30 4.53 3.55 15.74
N THR A 31 3.91 3.47 16.91
CA THR A 31 3.39 4.64 17.66
C THR A 31 4.37 5.10 18.76
N GLY A 32 5.48 4.39 18.91
CA GLY A 32 6.57 4.73 19.82
C GLY A 32 7.73 3.76 19.65
N GLU A 33 8.82 3.97 20.40
CA GLU A 33 10.07 3.18 20.27
C GLU A 33 9.85 1.67 20.48
N ARG A 34 8.85 1.28 21.28
CA ARG A 34 8.49 -0.13 21.56
C ARG A 34 7.00 -0.44 21.34
N SER A 35 6.22 0.51 20.84
CA SER A 35 4.77 0.36 20.70
C SER A 35 4.41 0.16 19.23
N ILE A 36 4.11 -1.10 18.89
CA ILE A 36 3.59 -1.48 17.58
C ILE A 36 2.09 -1.71 17.75
N ARG A 37 1.26 -0.95 17.04
CA ARG A 37 -0.17 -1.21 16.90
C ARG A 37 -0.45 -1.71 15.49
N ARG A 38 -1.25 -2.76 15.38
CA ARG A 38 -1.89 -3.13 14.12
C ARG A 38 -3.17 -2.31 14.02
N CYS A 39 -3.38 -1.64 12.90
CA CYS A 39 -4.63 -0.91 12.70
C CYS A 39 -5.82 -1.84 12.83
N GLY A 40 -5.78 -3.03 12.22
CA GLY A 40 -6.86 -4.02 12.25
C GLY A 40 -8.17 -3.55 11.58
N ASN A 41 -8.27 -2.27 11.26
CA ASN A 41 -9.44 -1.62 10.68
C ASN A 41 -9.63 -1.99 9.21
N GLU A 42 -10.88 -1.92 8.79
CA GLU A 42 -11.27 -2.12 7.41
C GLU A 42 -10.63 -1.04 6.53
N LEU A 43 -10.08 -1.46 5.39
CA LEU A 43 -9.54 -0.55 4.41
C LEU A 43 -10.68 0.04 3.60
N THR A 44 -10.66 1.36 3.40
CA THR A 44 -11.61 2.08 2.55
C THR A 44 -10.88 2.64 1.33
N ASN A 45 -11.63 3.12 0.33
CA ASN A 45 -11.06 3.79 -0.86
C ASN A 45 -9.96 2.97 -1.59
N HIS A 46 -10.33 1.77 -2.06
CA HIS A 46 -9.41 0.87 -2.74
C HIS A 46 -9.20 1.27 -4.20
N GLN A 47 -7.95 1.50 -4.59
CA GLN A 47 -7.55 1.76 -5.96
C GLN A 47 -6.51 0.75 -6.43
N ASP A 48 -6.78 0.06 -7.53
CA ASP A 48 -5.76 -0.69 -8.25
C ASP A 48 -4.90 0.29 -9.04
N ILE A 49 -3.62 0.35 -8.69
CA ILE A 49 -2.62 1.18 -9.36
C ILE A 49 -1.60 0.33 -10.11
N THR A 50 -1.92 -0.93 -10.37
CA THR A 50 -0.98 -1.89 -10.98
C THR A 50 -0.42 -1.35 -12.29
N ALA A 51 -1.29 -0.87 -13.17
CA ALA A 51 -0.88 -0.29 -14.44
C ALA A 51 0.05 0.93 -14.27
N LYS A 52 -0.21 1.79 -13.27
CA LYS A 52 0.61 2.98 -13.01
C LYS A 52 2.00 2.61 -12.49
N VAL A 53 2.09 1.61 -11.63
CA VAL A 53 3.38 1.14 -11.09
C VAL A 53 4.21 0.48 -12.16
N GLU A 54 3.61 -0.38 -12.98
CA GLU A 54 4.31 -1.03 -14.10
C GLU A 54 4.79 0.01 -15.13
N ALA A 55 3.96 1.00 -15.47
CA ALA A 55 4.35 2.10 -16.36
C ALA A 55 5.49 2.94 -15.77
N ALA A 56 5.43 3.29 -14.48
CA ALA A 56 6.51 4.03 -13.81
C ALA A 56 7.81 3.22 -13.74
N LYS A 57 7.73 1.89 -13.54
CA LYS A 57 8.89 1.01 -13.53
C LYS A 57 9.53 0.92 -14.93
N ALA A 58 8.73 0.82 -15.98
CA ALA A 58 9.20 0.83 -17.35
C ALA A 58 9.88 2.16 -17.72
N ALA A 59 9.32 3.30 -17.29
CA ALA A 59 9.92 4.62 -17.49
C ALA A 59 11.27 4.78 -16.77
N GLN A 60 11.40 4.26 -15.55
CA GLN A 60 12.66 4.29 -14.81
C GLN A 60 13.74 3.39 -15.42
N ALA A 61 13.36 2.24 -15.99
CA ALA A 61 14.29 1.37 -16.72
C ALA A 61 14.86 2.04 -17.98
N HIS A 62 14.10 2.94 -18.61
CA HIS A 62 14.55 3.73 -19.76
C HIS A 62 15.41 4.95 -19.39
N ALA A 63 15.45 5.36 -18.13
CA ALA A 63 16.27 6.49 -17.67
C ALA A 63 17.68 6.08 -17.19
N ALA A 64 17.98 4.78 -17.16
CA ALA A 64 19.26 4.22 -16.74
C ALA A 64 20.11 3.68 -17.92
N GLY A 65 19.72 3.99 -19.17
CA GLY A 65 20.40 3.58 -20.39
C GLY A 65 21.07 4.75 -21.10
#